data_AF-A0A5C9ADE7-F1
#
_entry.id   AF-A0A5C9ADE7-F1
#
_cell.length_a   1.000
_cell.length_b   1.000
_cell.length_c   1.000
_cell.angle_alpha   90.00
_cell.angle_beta   90.00
_cell.angle_gamma   90.00
#
_symmetry.space_group_name_H-M   'P 1'
#
loop_
_entity.id
_entity.type
_entity.pdbx_description
1 polymer ?
#
loop_
_entity_poly.entity_id
_entity_poly.type
_entity_poly.pdbx_seq_one_letter_code
_entity_poly.pdbx_strand_id
1 'polypeptide(L)'
;PAVSLVYATLLGIAGFMLLWFGANPLACWLGVMGFVVYVGVYSLYMKRHSVYGTLIGSLSGAAPPVIGYCAVTGEFDSGAAILLAIFSLWQMPHSYAIAIFRFKDYQAANIPVLPVVKGISVAKNHITLYIIAFAVATLMLSLGGYAGYKYLVVAAAVSVWWLGMALRGYKVADDRIWARKLFGFSIIAITALSVMMSVDFMVPDSHTLLAAVW
;
A
#
# COMPACT_ATOMS: atom_id res chain seq x y z
N PRO A 1 -29.36 -6.68 -8.49
CA PRO A 1 -28.62 -5.52 -9.04
C PRO A 1 -29.10 -4.16 -8.50
N ALA A 2 -30.39 -3.83 -8.62
CA ALA A 2 -30.92 -2.51 -8.22
C ALA A 2 -30.77 -2.21 -6.72
N VAL A 3 -31.10 -3.17 -5.85
CA VAL A 3 -30.95 -3.02 -4.38
C VAL A 3 -29.50 -2.74 -3.99
N SER A 4 -28.53 -3.46 -4.58
CA SER A 4 -27.11 -3.24 -4.33
C SER A 4 -26.63 -1.88 -4.78
N LEU A 5 -27.13 -1.38 -5.92
CA LEU A 5 -26.79 -0.06 -6.44
C LEU A 5 -27.33 1.04 -5.52
N VAL A 6 -28.61 0.97 -5.14
CA VAL A 6 -29.23 1.93 -4.21
C VAL A 6 -28.49 1.93 -2.87
N TYR A 7 -28.20 0.75 -2.31
CA TYR A 7 -27.47 0.63 -1.06
C TYR A 7 -26.07 1.23 -1.14
N ALA A 8 -25.31 0.93 -2.20
CA ALA A 8 -23.97 1.48 -2.41
C ALA A 8 -24.01 3.01 -2.60
N THR A 9 -24.99 3.54 -3.34
CA THR A 9 -25.17 4.99 -3.53
C THR A 9 -25.50 5.68 -2.21
N LEU A 10 -26.43 5.14 -1.42
CA LEU A 10 -26.79 5.71 -0.11
C LEU A 10 -25.59 5.71 0.85
N LEU A 11 -24.85 4.61 0.94
CA LEU A 11 -23.64 4.54 1.76
C LEU A 11 -22.54 5.50 1.26
N GLY A 12 -22.37 5.62 -0.06
CA GLY A 12 -21.42 6.55 -0.65
C GLY A 12 -21.74 8.00 -0.30
N ILE A 13 -23.00 8.41 -0.48
CA ILE A 13 -23.47 9.76 -0.12
C ILE A 13 -23.29 10.00 1.39
N ALA A 14 -23.73 9.06 2.23
CA ALA A 14 -23.61 9.17 3.69
C ALA A 14 -22.13 9.28 4.12
N GLY A 15 -21.24 8.48 3.53
CA GLY A 15 -19.80 8.51 3.81
C GLY A 15 -19.14 9.83 3.39
N PHE A 16 -19.47 10.37 2.21
CA PHE A 16 -18.94 11.67 1.79
C PHE A 16 -19.48 12.83 2.61
N MET A 17 -20.77 12.80 2.99
CA MET A 17 -21.32 13.78 3.93
C MET A 17 -20.62 13.70 5.29
N LEU A 18 -20.36 12.49 5.79
CA LEU A 18 -19.62 12.31 7.04
C LEU A 18 -18.20 12.87 6.95
N LEU A 19 -17.50 12.68 5.83
CA LEU A 19 -16.17 13.29 5.63
C LEU A 19 -16.23 14.81 5.54
N TRP A 20 -17.21 15.36 4.80
CA TRP A 20 -17.35 16.79 4.59
C TRP A 20 -17.66 17.55 5.89
N PHE A 21 -18.64 17.05 6.66
CA PHE A 21 -19.11 17.70 7.88
C PHE A 21 -18.38 17.23 9.14
N GLY A 22 -17.90 15.98 9.16
CA GLY A 22 -17.26 15.37 10.33
C GLY A 22 -15.74 15.43 10.35
N ALA A 23 -15.09 15.69 9.20
CA ALA A 23 -13.65 15.89 9.12
C ALA A 23 -13.32 17.25 8.51
N ASN A 24 -13.14 17.33 7.19
CA ASN A 24 -12.92 18.58 6.47
C ASN A 24 -13.11 18.40 4.94
N PRO A 25 -13.24 19.51 4.18
CA PRO A 25 -13.38 19.44 2.72
C PRO A 25 -12.23 18.74 1.99
N LEU A 26 -10.99 18.88 2.46
CA LEU A 26 -9.81 18.25 1.83
C LEU A 26 -9.91 16.72 1.90
N ALA A 27 -10.18 16.16 3.08
CA ALA A 27 -10.38 14.73 3.29
C ALA A 27 -11.53 14.18 2.44
N CYS A 28 -12.64 14.95 2.30
CA CYS A 28 -13.74 14.59 1.43
C CYS A 28 -13.31 14.52 -0.04
N TRP A 29 -12.61 15.54 -0.56
CA TRP A 29 -12.14 15.55 -1.95
C TRP A 29 -11.14 14.44 -2.25
N LEU A 30 -10.20 14.16 -1.34
CA LEU A 30 -9.30 13.01 -1.44
C LEU A 30 -10.08 11.69 -1.47
N GLY A 31 -11.13 11.56 -0.65
CA GLY A 31 -12.06 10.43 -0.66
C GLY A 31 -12.76 10.26 -2.00
N VAL A 32 -13.31 11.34 -2.56
CA VAL A 32 -13.98 11.32 -3.88
C VAL A 32 -13.00 10.92 -4.98
N MET A 33 -11.80 11.51 -5.01
CA MET A 33 -10.77 11.15 -5.99
C MET A 33 -10.36 9.68 -5.86
N GLY A 34 -10.08 9.21 -4.65
CA GLY A 34 -9.75 7.81 -4.38
C GLY A 34 -10.86 6.86 -4.84
N PHE A 35 -12.12 7.20 -4.57
CA PHE A 35 -13.28 6.42 -5.00
C PHE A 35 -13.41 6.36 -6.54
N VAL A 36 -13.31 7.49 -7.23
CA VAL A 36 -13.40 7.55 -8.70
C VAL A 36 -12.29 6.74 -9.35
N VAL A 37 -11.06 6.85 -8.85
CA VAL A 37 -9.93 6.06 -9.36
C VAL A 37 -10.12 4.57 -9.06
N TYR A 38 -10.57 4.21 -7.85
CA TYR A 38 -10.77 2.80 -7.48
C TYR A 38 -11.91 2.14 -8.25
N VAL A 39 -13.10 2.73 -8.26
CA VAL A 39 -14.29 2.14 -8.89
C VAL A 39 -14.26 2.33 -10.39
N GLY A 40 -14.05 3.56 -10.86
CA GLY A 40 -14.07 3.91 -12.27
C GLY A 40 -12.85 3.37 -13.01
N VAL A 41 -11.68 3.91 -12.69
CA VAL A 41 -10.46 3.64 -13.47
C VAL A 41 -9.95 2.23 -13.23
N TYR A 42 -9.78 1.81 -11.98
CA TYR A 42 -9.24 0.51 -11.65
C TYR A 42 -10.25 -0.63 -11.87
N SER A 43 -11.38 -0.62 -11.13
CA SER A 43 -12.26 -1.79 -11.04
C SER A 43 -13.05 -2.04 -12.33
N LEU A 44 -13.67 -1.01 -12.91
CA LEU A 44 -14.49 -1.15 -14.12
C LEU A 44 -13.65 -1.29 -15.40
N TYR A 45 -12.49 -0.62 -15.47
CA TYR A 45 -11.70 -0.57 -16.70
C TYR A 45 -10.36 -1.32 -16.56
N MET A 46 -9.37 -0.75 -15.89
CA MET A 46 -7.98 -1.20 -16.01
C MET A 46 -7.72 -2.62 -15.49
N LYS A 47 -8.45 -3.07 -14.46
CA LYS A 47 -8.29 -4.41 -13.89
C LYS A 47 -8.40 -5.53 -14.92
N ARG A 48 -9.26 -5.38 -15.94
CA ARG A 48 -9.47 -6.39 -16.99
C ARG A 48 -8.74 -6.06 -18.30
N HIS A 49 -8.28 -4.83 -18.47
CA HIS A 49 -7.71 -4.35 -19.73
C HIS A 49 -6.19 -4.12 -19.70
N SER A 50 -5.54 -4.08 -18.53
CA SER A 50 -4.13 -3.72 -18.44
C SER A 50 -3.37 -4.36 -17.28
N VAL A 51 -2.09 -4.67 -17.51
CA VAL A 51 -1.14 -5.10 -16.47
C VAL A 51 -0.94 -4.01 -15.41
N TYR A 52 -1.07 -2.75 -15.80
CA TYR A 52 -0.94 -1.60 -14.90
C TYR A 52 -2.17 -1.39 -14.00
N GLY A 53 -3.23 -2.19 -14.17
CA GLY A 53 -4.40 -2.13 -13.30
C GLY A 53 -4.02 -2.27 -11.82
N THR A 54 -3.09 -3.17 -11.48
CA THR A 54 -2.63 -3.34 -10.09
C THR A 54 -1.97 -2.09 -9.52
N LEU A 55 -1.23 -1.32 -10.34
CA LEU A 55 -0.57 -0.08 -9.91
C LEU A 55 -1.58 1.04 -9.64
N ILE A 56 -2.57 1.22 -10.53
CA ILE A 56 -3.63 2.22 -10.30
C ILE A 56 -4.51 1.82 -9.12
N GLY A 57 -4.78 0.52 -8.99
CA GLY A 57 -5.43 -0.06 -7.82
C GLY A 57 -4.67 0.23 -6.53
N SER A 58 -3.33 0.15 -6.52
CA SER A 58 -2.55 0.44 -5.32
C SER A 58 -2.56 1.93 -4.95
N LEU A 59 -2.45 2.84 -5.92
CA LEU A 59 -2.56 4.28 -5.66
C LEU A 59 -3.89 4.64 -4.99
N SER A 60 -5.00 4.15 -5.55
CA SER A 60 -6.33 4.37 -4.96
C SER A 60 -6.52 3.64 -3.63
N GLY A 61 -5.92 2.46 -3.47
CA GLY A 61 -5.94 1.68 -2.24
C GLY A 61 -5.14 2.31 -1.09
N ALA A 62 -4.20 3.19 -1.37
CA ALA A 62 -3.44 3.96 -0.39
C ALA A 62 -4.15 5.24 0.08
N ALA A 63 -5.30 5.59 -0.51
CA ALA A 63 -6.05 6.78 -0.14
C ALA A 63 -6.56 6.80 1.33
N PRO A 64 -7.04 5.69 1.94
CA PRO A 64 -7.63 5.77 3.28
C PRO A 64 -6.68 6.27 4.39
N PRO A 65 -5.42 5.80 4.50
CA PRO A 65 -4.46 6.38 5.44
C PRO A 65 -4.18 7.87 5.20
N VAL A 66 -4.10 8.29 3.94
CA VAL A 66 -3.87 9.69 3.55
C VAL A 66 -5.07 10.56 3.94
N ILE A 67 -6.30 10.08 3.69
CA ILE A 67 -7.54 10.76 4.10
C ILE A 67 -7.58 10.89 5.62
N GLY A 68 -7.23 9.83 6.36
CA GLY A 68 -7.17 9.86 7.82
C GLY A 68 -6.14 10.87 8.35
N TYR A 69 -4.99 10.98 7.72
CA TYR A 69 -3.97 11.98 8.04
C TYR A 69 -4.47 13.40 7.77
N CYS A 70 -4.93 13.68 6.55
CA CYS A 70 -5.44 15.00 6.15
C CYS A 70 -6.71 15.40 6.90
N ALA A 71 -7.49 14.44 7.42
CA ALA A 71 -8.64 14.70 8.28
C ALA A 71 -8.24 15.42 9.58
N VAL A 72 -7.05 15.13 10.11
CA VAL A 72 -6.52 15.74 11.34
C VAL A 72 -5.67 16.97 11.04
N THR A 73 -4.79 16.91 10.03
CA THR A 73 -3.86 18.02 9.73
C THR A 73 -4.49 19.15 8.93
N GLY A 74 -5.53 18.86 8.14
CA GLY A 74 -6.16 19.85 7.25
C GLY A 74 -5.36 20.18 6.00
N GLU A 75 -4.22 19.53 5.76
CA GLU A 75 -3.35 19.77 4.61
C GLU A 75 -2.75 18.47 4.03
N PHE A 76 -2.33 18.53 2.76
CA PHE A 76 -1.56 17.48 2.10
C PHE A 76 -0.10 17.90 2.07
N ASP A 77 0.66 17.51 3.08
CA ASP A 77 2.07 17.81 3.24
C ASP A 77 2.96 16.63 2.81
N SER A 78 4.25 16.66 3.17
CA SER A 78 5.16 15.56 2.85
C SER A 78 4.82 14.28 3.62
N GLY A 79 4.25 14.36 4.82
CA GLY A 79 3.76 13.21 5.59
C GLY A 79 2.65 12.47 4.85
N ALA A 80 1.66 13.20 4.32
CA ALA A 80 0.60 12.65 3.47
C ALA A 80 1.17 11.95 2.23
N ALA A 81 2.15 12.57 1.56
CA ALA A 81 2.80 12.00 0.39
C ALA A 81 3.60 10.72 0.72
N ILE A 82 4.31 10.70 1.86
CA ILE A 82 5.04 9.52 2.35
C ILE A 82 4.07 8.37 2.66
N LEU A 83 2.95 8.64 3.35
CA LEU A 83 1.92 7.62 3.60
C LEU A 83 1.35 7.06 2.30
N LEU A 84 1.05 7.92 1.33
CA LEU A 84 0.60 7.49 0.00
C LEU A 84 1.63 6.53 -0.62
N ALA A 85 2.92 6.88 -0.58
CA ALA A 85 4.00 6.07 -1.12
C ALA A 85 4.13 4.72 -0.38
N ILE A 86 4.16 4.71 0.96
CA ILE A 86 4.28 3.49 1.78
C ILE A 86 3.19 2.49 1.41
N PHE A 87 1.92 2.90 1.47
CA PHE A 87 0.81 1.98 1.24
C PHE A 87 0.69 1.56 -0.22
N SER A 88 0.98 2.46 -1.17
CA SER A 88 0.96 2.13 -2.61
C SER A 88 2.07 1.15 -2.98
N LEU A 89 3.28 1.36 -2.47
CA LEU A 89 4.45 0.51 -2.74
C LEU A 89 4.30 -0.85 -2.07
N TRP A 90 3.75 -0.90 -0.85
CA TRP A 90 3.48 -2.16 -0.14
C TRP A 90 2.47 -3.06 -0.88
N GLN A 91 1.42 -2.46 -1.45
CA GLN A 91 0.36 -3.21 -2.14
C GLN A 91 0.85 -3.93 -3.40
N MET A 92 1.93 -3.46 -4.03
CA MET A 92 2.45 -4.04 -5.27
C MET A 92 3.06 -5.44 -5.04
N PRO A 93 4.05 -5.64 -4.16
CA PRO A 93 4.54 -6.96 -3.78
C PRO A 93 3.45 -7.86 -3.23
N HIS A 94 2.56 -7.30 -2.41
CA HIS A 94 1.42 -8.02 -1.85
C HIS A 94 0.51 -8.61 -2.95
N SER A 95 0.09 -7.78 -3.91
CA SER A 95 -0.79 -8.18 -5.00
C SER A 95 -0.11 -9.15 -5.97
N TYR A 96 1.17 -8.93 -6.27
CA TYR A 96 1.94 -9.86 -7.11
C TYR A 96 2.16 -11.21 -6.44
N ALA A 97 2.38 -11.25 -5.13
CA ALA A 97 2.42 -12.50 -4.39
C ALA A 97 1.09 -13.27 -4.52
N ILE A 98 -0.05 -12.59 -4.38
CA ILE A 98 -1.37 -13.20 -4.62
C ILE A 98 -1.47 -13.76 -6.03
N ALA A 99 -1.11 -12.96 -7.03
CA ALA A 99 -1.17 -13.36 -8.42
C ALA A 99 -0.28 -14.59 -8.72
N ILE A 100 0.85 -14.76 -8.02
CA ILE A 100 1.71 -15.95 -8.15
C ILE A 100 1.08 -17.17 -7.47
N PHE A 101 0.61 -17.07 -6.23
CA PHE A 101 0.06 -18.26 -5.55
C PHE A 101 -1.35 -18.66 -6.04
N ARG A 102 -2.07 -17.74 -6.69
CA ARG A 102 -3.37 -17.92 -7.38
C ARG A 102 -3.24 -17.87 -8.90
N PHE A 103 -2.05 -18.14 -9.44
CA PHE A 103 -1.76 -17.98 -10.88
C PHE A 103 -2.80 -18.61 -11.81
N LYS A 104 -3.18 -19.88 -11.55
CA LYS A 104 -4.17 -20.59 -12.37
C LYS A 104 -5.55 -19.94 -12.35
N ASP A 105 -5.95 -19.37 -11.20
CA ASP A 105 -7.24 -18.70 -11.06
C ASP A 105 -7.27 -17.39 -11.88
N TYR A 106 -6.17 -16.62 -11.84
CA TYR A 106 -6.02 -15.41 -12.66
C TYR A 106 -5.96 -15.70 -14.16
N GLN A 107 -5.26 -16.77 -14.53
CA GLN A 107 -5.18 -17.23 -15.92
C GLN A 107 -6.54 -17.68 -16.43
N ALA A 108 -7.29 -18.47 -15.65
CA ALA A 108 -8.62 -18.93 -16.02
C ALA A 108 -9.63 -17.77 -16.14
N ALA A 109 -9.47 -16.72 -15.34
CA ALA A 109 -10.30 -15.52 -15.39
C ALA A 109 -9.89 -14.51 -16.48
N ASN A 110 -8.85 -14.80 -17.28
CA ASN A 110 -8.30 -13.90 -18.29
C ASN A 110 -7.95 -12.49 -17.76
N ILE A 111 -7.50 -12.41 -16.51
CA ILE A 111 -7.10 -11.13 -15.90
C ILE A 111 -5.60 -10.92 -16.17
N PRO A 112 -5.19 -9.84 -16.87
CA PRO A 112 -3.82 -9.64 -17.34
C PRO A 112 -2.87 -9.17 -16.23
N VAL A 113 -2.74 -9.91 -15.14
CA VAL A 113 -1.78 -9.58 -14.06
C VAL A 113 -0.34 -9.85 -14.48
N LEU A 114 0.62 -9.09 -13.92
CA LEU A 114 2.04 -9.15 -14.28
C LEU A 114 2.63 -10.57 -14.39
N PRO A 115 2.46 -11.48 -13.40
CA PRO A 115 3.03 -12.83 -13.52
C PRO A 115 2.40 -13.63 -14.67
N VAL A 116 1.12 -13.42 -14.98
CA VAL A 116 0.43 -14.11 -16.09
C VAL A 116 0.92 -13.62 -17.45
N VAL A 117 1.15 -12.31 -17.60
CA VAL A 117 1.53 -11.70 -18.88
C VAL A 117 3.04 -11.73 -19.14
N LYS A 118 3.86 -11.52 -18.11
CA LYS A 118 5.33 -11.38 -18.22
C LYS A 118 6.11 -12.49 -17.53
N GLY A 119 5.43 -13.42 -16.87
CA GLY A 119 6.03 -14.54 -16.16
C GLY A 119 6.39 -14.25 -14.71
N ILE A 120 6.53 -15.32 -13.93
CA ILE A 120 6.78 -15.26 -12.48
C ILE A 120 8.15 -14.65 -12.18
N SER A 121 9.18 -14.92 -12.99
CA SER A 121 10.53 -14.35 -12.80
C SER A 121 10.53 -12.82 -12.85
N VAL A 122 9.84 -12.22 -13.83
CA VAL A 122 9.70 -10.75 -13.93
C VAL A 122 8.92 -10.20 -12.73
N ALA A 123 7.87 -10.91 -12.29
CA ALA A 123 7.12 -10.52 -11.10
C ALA A 123 7.97 -10.54 -9.82
N LYS A 124 8.88 -11.53 -9.65
CA LYS A 124 9.84 -11.56 -8.53
C LYS A 124 10.77 -10.35 -8.52
N ASN A 125 11.26 -9.92 -9.69
CA ASN A 125 12.08 -8.71 -9.81
C ASN A 125 11.31 -7.46 -9.38
N HIS A 126 10.07 -7.31 -9.83
CA HIS A 126 9.24 -6.19 -9.42
C HIS A 126 8.94 -6.25 -7.92
N ILE A 127 8.58 -7.41 -7.38
CA ILE A 127 8.39 -7.62 -5.93
C ILE A 127 9.61 -7.10 -5.16
N THR A 128 10.82 -7.52 -5.52
CA THR A 128 12.05 -7.11 -4.84
C THR A 128 12.27 -5.59 -4.93
N LEU A 129 12.13 -5.00 -6.12
CA LEU A 129 12.30 -3.55 -6.32
C LEU A 129 11.28 -2.73 -5.53
N TYR A 130 10.00 -3.13 -5.53
CA TYR A 130 8.96 -2.47 -4.77
C TYR A 130 9.17 -2.61 -3.26
N ILE A 131 9.70 -3.74 -2.76
CA ILE A 131 10.05 -3.89 -1.34
C ILE A 131 11.20 -2.96 -0.95
N ILE A 132 12.21 -2.78 -1.83
CA ILE A 132 13.29 -1.82 -1.58
C ILE A 132 12.74 -0.40 -1.54
N ALA A 133 11.90 -0.02 -2.52
CA ALA A 133 11.26 1.30 -2.53
C ALA A 133 10.36 1.52 -1.30
N PHE A 134 9.60 0.50 -0.90
CA PHE A 134 8.81 0.51 0.32
C PHE A 134 9.69 0.70 1.56
N ALA A 135 10.82 0.00 1.66
CA ALA A 135 11.76 0.17 2.76
C ALA A 135 12.20 1.63 2.87
N VAL A 136 12.65 2.23 1.76
CA VAL A 136 13.03 3.65 1.73
C VAL A 136 11.88 4.54 2.18
N ALA A 137 10.67 4.35 1.62
CA ALA A 137 9.50 5.15 1.98
C ALA A 137 9.13 5.04 3.47
N THR A 138 9.23 3.83 4.07
CA THR A 138 8.95 3.66 5.50
C THR A 138 9.98 4.38 6.37
N LEU A 139 11.27 4.33 6.03
CA LEU A 139 12.31 5.03 6.79
C LEU A 139 12.16 6.56 6.67
N MET A 140 11.73 7.05 5.51
CA MET A 140 11.46 8.49 5.29
C MET A 140 10.43 9.06 6.24
N LEU A 141 9.51 8.25 6.78
CA LEU A 141 8.51 8.75 7.73
C LEU A 141 9.15 9.22 9.05
N SER A 142 10.10 8.48 9.59
CA SER A 142 10.87 8.92 10.76
C SER A 142 11.87 10.02 10.44
N LEU A 143 12.57 9.92 9.30
CA LEU A 143 13.55 10.93 8.87
C LEU A 143 12.89 12.29 8.58
N GLY A 144 11.64 12.28 8.11
CA GLY A 144 10.82 13.47 7.90
C GLY A 144 10.21 14.03 9.18
N GLY A 145 10.45 13.42 10.33
CA GLY A 145 9.93 13.88 11.62
C GLY A 145 8.47 13.52 11.89
N TYR A 146 7.91 12.53 11.19
CA TYR A 146 6.51 12.11 11.36
C TYR A 146 6.33 10.90 12.30
N ALA A 147 7.41 10.16 12.59
CA ALA A 147 7.37 8.97 13.44
C ALA A 147 8.63 8.83 14.30
N GLY A 148 8.49 8.23 15.48
CA GLY A 148 9.56 8.06 16.45
C GLY A 148 10.65 7.04 16.09
N TYR A 149 11.66 6.93 16.96
CA TYR A 149 12.78 6.00 16.77
C TYR A 149 12.36 4.53 16.90
N LYS A 150 11.33 4.22 17.71
CA LYS A 150 10.85 2.84 17.85
C LYS A 150 10.18 2.39 16.56
N TYR A 151 9.43 3.27 15.90
CA TYR A 151 8.91 3.03 14.56
C TYR A 151 10.04 2.76 13.57
N LEU A 152 11.11 3.57 13.58
CA LEU A 152 12.26 3.40 12.68
C LEU A 152 12.88 2.00 12.81
N VAL A 153 13.12 1.54 14.04
CA VAL A 153 13.68 0.20 14.31
C VAL A 153 12.76 -0.90 13.78
N VAL A 154 11.45 -0.80 14.04
CA VAL A 154 10.48 -1.79 13.54
C VAL A 154 10.39 -1.75 12.01
N ALA A 155 10.37 -0.56 11.40
CA ALA A 155 10.31 -0.39 9.97
C ALA A 155 11.53 -0.98 9.26
N ALA A 156 12.73 -0.74 9.78
CA ALA A 156 13.95 -1.35 9.28
C ALA A 156 13.91 -2.88 9.41
N ALA A 157 13.55 -3.41 10.59
CA ALA A 157 13.50 -4.85 10.83
C ALA A 157 12.50 -5.56 9.91
N VAL A 158 11.28 -5.03 9.78
CA VAL A 158 10.23 -5.56 8.92
C VAL A 158 10.65 -5.51 7.45
N SER A 159 11.23 -4.39 7.00
CA SER A 159 11.68 -4.22 5.62
C SER A 159 12.82 -5.17 5.25
N VAL A 160 13.83 -5.31 6.11
CA VAL A 160 14.95 -6.23 5.91
C VAL A 160 14.47 -7.69 5.88
N TRP A 161 13.58 -8.06 6.79
CA TRP A 161 13.02 -9.40 6.82
C TRP A 161 12.20 -9.71 5.55
N TRP A 162 11.35 -8.77 5.13
CA TRP A 162 10.54 -8.94 3.93
C TRP A 162 11.39 -9.04 2.66
N LEU A 163 12.43 -8.21 2.57
CA LEU A 163 13.41 -8.25 1.48
C LEU A 163 14.17 -9.58 1.46
N GLY A 164 14.60 -10.07 2.62
CA GLY A 164 15.22 -11.39 2.76
C GLY A 164 14.31 -12.51 2.28
N MET A 165 13.01 -12.45 2.59
CA MET A 165 12.02 -13.39 2.06
C MET A 165 11.88 -13.29 0.54
N ALA A 166 11.87 -12.07 -0.02
CA ALA A 166 11.78 -11.86 -1.46
C ALA A 166 13.00 -12.43 -2.21
N LEU A 167 14.21 -12.16 -1.72
CA LEU A 167 15.46 -12.63 -2.30
C LEU A 167 15.62 -14.17 -2.22
N ARG A 168 15.11 -14.80 -1.16
CA ARG A 168 15.06 -16.27 -1.10
C ARG A 168 14.19 -16.88 -2.20
N GLY A 169 13.21 -16.13 -2.70
CA GLY A 169 12.31 -16.52 -3.78
C GLY A 169 13.01 -16.84 -5.11
N TYR A 170 14.24 -16.38 -5.33
CA TYR A 170 15.00 -16.73 -6.54
C TYR A 170 15.56 -18.16 -6.53
N LYS A 171 15.65 -18.80 -5.36
CA LYS A 171 16.27 -20.12 -5.19
C LYS A 171 15.27 -21.22 -4.80
N VAL A 172 13.98 -20.90 -4.67
CA VAL A 172 12.96 -21.89 -4.29
C VAL A 172 12.53 -22.74 -5.48
N ALA A 173 12.22 -24.01 -5.21
CA ALA A 173 11.62 -24.91 -6.19
C ALA A 173 10.11 -24.67 -6.37
N ASP A 174 9.41 -24.24 -5.31
CA ASP A 174 7.96 -24.00 -5.32
C ASP A 174 7.62 -22.52 -5.07
N ASP A 175 7.30 -21.82 -6.15
CA ASP A 175 6.90 -20.40 -6.16
C ASP A 175 5.59 -20.14 -5.43
N ARG A 176 4.67 -21.10 -5.42
CA ARG A 176 3.34 -20.94 -4.80
C ARG A 176 3.45 -20.89 -3.28
N ILE A 177 4.26 -21.79 -2.69
CA ILE A 177 4.49 -21.81 -1.24
C ILE A 177 5.22 -20.54 -0.80
N TRP A 178 6.26 -20.15 -1.55
CA TRP A 178 7.01 -18.93 -1.28
C TRP A 178 6.11 -17.68 -1.34
N ALA A 179 5.33 -17.53 -2.41
CA ALA A 179 4.45 -16.37 -2.60
C ALA A 179 3.36 -16.30 -1.52
N ARG A 180 2.82 -17.44 -1.06
CA ARG A 180 1.86 -17.47 0.06
C ARG A 180 2.49 -16.96 1.36
N LYS A 181 3.73 -17.37 1.68
CA LYS A 181 4.45 -16.88 2.86
C LYS A 181 4.77 -15.39 2.75
N LEU A 182 5.23 -14.94 1.57
CA LEU A 182 5.51 -13.53 1.31
C LEU A 182 4.27 -12.65 1.47
N PHE A 183 3.13 -13.09 0.96
CA PHE A 183 1.83 -12.46 1.15
C PHE A 183 1.43 -12.41 2.63
N GLY A 184 1.50 -13.54 3.35
CA GLY A 184 1.16 -13.57 4.78
C GLY A 184 2.01 -12.62 5.61
N PHE A 185 3.32 -12.58 5.36
CA PHE A 185 4.20 -11.63 6.03
C PHE A 185 3.88 -10.17 5.68
N SER A 186 3.50 -9.87 4.44
CA SER A 186 3.14 -8.50 4.07
C SER A 186 1.98 -7.93 4.90
N ILE A 187 1.02 -8.76 5.32
CA ILE A 187 -0.09 -8.34 6.20
C ILE A 187 0.43 -8.03 7.60
N ILE A 188 1.32 -8.88 8.12
CA ILE A 188 1.97 -8.65 9.42
C ILE A 188 2.80 -7.36 9.37
N ALA A 189 3.55 -7.16 8.29
CA ALA A 189 4.38 -5.98 8.06
C ALA A 189 3.58 -4.68 8.12
N ILE A 190 2.52 -4.56 7.31
CA ILE A 190 1.72 -3.32 7.27
C ILE A 190 0.94 -3.09 8.57
N THR A 191 0.46 -4.16 9.21
CA THR A 191 -0.23 -4.08 10.51
C THR A 191 0.73 -3.59 11.59
N ALA A 192 1.93 -4.17 11.66
CA ALA A 192 2.95 -3.75 12.63
C ALA A 192 3.33 -2.29 12.43
N LEU A 193 3.57 -1.86 11.18
CA LEU A 193 3.86 -0.46 10.87
C LEU A 193 2.71 0.46 11.27
N SER A 194 1.46 0.10 10.97
CA SER A 194 0.29 0.92 11.29
C SER A 194 0.10 1.08 12.81
N VAL A 195 0.31 0.00 13.58
CA VAL A 195 0.29 0.06 15.04
C VAL A 195 1.40 0.95 15.57
N MET A 196 2.62 0.81 15.03
CA MET A 196 3.76 1.63 15.47
C MET A 196 3.57 3.11 15.13
N MET A 197 3.00 3.46 13.97
CA MET A 197 2.63 4.84 13.63
C MET A 197 1.66 5.43 14.65
N SER A 198 0.74 4.63 15.19
CA SER A 198 -0.25 5.08 16.18
C SER A 198 0.33 5.24 17.58
N VAL A 199 1.36 4.46 17.95
CA VAL A 199 1.89 4.40 19.33
C VAL A 199 3.15 5.26 19.50
N ASP A 200 3.96 5.40 18.45
CA ASP A 200 5.27 6.07 18.51
C ASP A 200 5.26 7.42 17.79
N PHE A 201 4.49 8.36 18.33
CA PHE A 201 4.38 9.74 17.84
C PHE A 201 5.47 10.69 18.38
N MET A 202 6.38 10.19 19.24
CA MET A 202 7.47 11.00 19.79
C MET A 202 8.60 11.15 18.77
N VAL A 203 8.58 12.27 18.06
CA VAL A 203 9.55 12.65 17.04
C VAL A 203 10.94 12.82 17.68
N PRO A 204 12.01 12.17 17.17
CA PRO A 204 13.36 12.42 17.65
C PRO A 204 13.79 13.83 17.21
N ASP A 205 14.55 14.56 18.04
CA ASP A 205 15.13 15.85 17.65
C ASP A 205 15.90 15.69 16.34
N SER A 206 15.47 16.39 15.27
CA SER A 206 16.01 16.26 13.91
C SER A 206 17.53 16.45 13.82
N HIS A 207 18.11 17.22 14.74
CA HIS A 207 19.55 17.40 14.90
C HIS A 207 20.30 16.12 15.30
N THR A 208 19.68 15.19 16.04
CA THR A 208 20.31 13.94 16.48
C THR A 208 20.35 12.87 15.39
N LEU A 209 19.37 12.84 14.47
CA LEU A 209 19.31 11.81 13.41
C LEU A 209 20.32 12.05 12.29
N LEU A 210 20.52 13.31 11.89
CA LEU A 210 21.54 13.65 10.89
C LEU A 210 22.95 13.56 11.48
N ALA A 211 23.13 13.94 12.75
CA ALA A 211 24.44 13.85 13.42
C ALA A 211 24.86 12.41 13.78
N ALA A 212 23.97 11.43 13.76
CA ALA A 212 24.31 10.03 14.01
C ALA A 212 24.73 9.26 12.73
N VAL A 213 24.52 9.85 11.56
CA VAL A 213 24.82 9.26 10.24
C VAL A 213 26.09 9.86 9.61
N TRP A 214 26.61 10.95 10.18
CA TRP A 214 27.87 11.62 9.81
C TRP A 214 28.84 11.63 10.98
#